data_AF-R1FWU1-F1
#
_entry.id   AF-R1FWU1-F1
#
_cell.length_a   1.000
_cell.length_b   1.000
_cell.length_c   1.000
_cell.angle_alpha   90.00
_cell.angle_beta   90.00
_cell.angle_gamma   90.00
#
_symmetry.space_group_name_H-M   'P 1'
#
loop_
_entity.id
_entity.type
_entity.pdbx_description
1 polymer ?
#
loop_
_entity_poly.entity_id
_entity_poly.type
_entity_poly.pdbx_seq_one_letter_code
_entity_poly.pdbx_strand_id
1 'polypeptide(L)'
;MPPQEVDKRQAAREVIDILHEIATLLNTNLNRTQLSFCVSLIENGVNPEALASSIRLQNVIRELREQYPEPLEPELGDEEGEA
;
A
#
# COMPACT_ATOMS: atom_id res chain seq x y z
N MET A 1 -4.99 -1.52 33.03
CA MET A 1 -4.86 -2.39 31.83
C MET A 1 -4.11 -3.64 32.28
N PRO A 2 -4.63 -4.85 32.06
CA PRO A 2 -3.98 -6.08 32.50
C PRO A 2 -2.62 -6.25 31.79
N PRO A 3 -1.55 -6.69 32.50
CA PRO A 3 -0.20 -6.80 31.94
C PRO A 3 -0.10 -7.65 30.65
N GLN A 4 -0.95 -8.68 30.53
CA GLN A 4 -0.95 -9.59 29.38
C GLN A 4 -1.37 -8.97 28.04
N GLU A 5 -2.13 -7.86 28.03
CA GLU A 5 -2.50 -7.19 26.78
C GLU A 5 -1.33 -6.40 26.17
N VAL A 6 -0.40 -5.94 27.02
CA VAL A 6 0.78 -5.19 26.60
C VAL A 6 1.73 -6.10 25.84
N ASP A 7 1.99 -7.31 26.35
CA ASP A 7 2.81 -8.33 25.68
C ASP A 7 2.28 -8.70 24.30
N LYS A 8 0.96 -8.88 24.16
CA LYS A 8 0.35 -9.23 22.86
C LYS A 8 0.52 -8.13 21.81
N ARG A 9 0.36 -6.86 22.22
CA ARG A 9 0.56 -5.71 21.31
C ARG A 9 2.02 -5.57 20.90
N GLN A 10 2.93 -5.87 21.81
CA GLN A 10 4.37 -5.79 21.55
C GLN A 10 4.82 -6.91 20.59
N ALA A 11 4.37 -8.14 20.84
CA ALA A 11 4.59 -9.28 19.96
C ALA A 11 4.01 -9.05 18.55
N ALA A 12 2.80 -8.49 18.43
CA ALA A 12 2.21 -8.17 17.13
C ALA A 12 3.07 -7.17 16.32
N ARG A 13 3.70 -6.22 17.01
CA ARG A 13 4.58 -5.22 16.40
C ARG A 13 5.87 -5.85 15.88
N GLU A 14 6.49 -6.71 16.68
CA GLU A 14 7.67 -7.49 16.27
C GLU A 14 7.37 -8.38 15.07
N VAL A 15 6.21 -9.05 15.04
CA VAL A 15 5.81 -9.88 13.90
C VAL A 15 5.72 -9.06 12.62
N ILE A 16 5.09 -7.88 12.65
CA ILE A 16 4.99 -7.01 11.47
C ILE A 16 6.38 -6.52 11.03
N ASP A 17 7.28 -6.24 11.98
CA ASP A 17 8.65 -5.81 11.67
C ASP A 17 9.45 -6.92 10.98
N ILE A 18 9.40 -8.14 11.51
CA ILE A 18 10.03 -9.32 10.89
C ILE A 18 9.45 -9.57 9.49
N LEU A 19 8.12 -9.53 9.35
CA LEU A 19 7.47 -9.73 8.06
C LEU A 19 7.87 -8.64 7.05
N HIS A 20 8.07 -7.40 7.50
CA HIS A 20 8.52 -6.30 6.63
C HIS A 20 9.97 -6.48 6.18
N GLU A 21 10.85 -6.99 7.04
CA GLU A 21 12.21 -7.37 6.65
C GLU A 21 12.20 -8.48 5.60
N ILE A 22 11.38 -9.53 5.78
CA ILE A 22 11.21 -10.60 4.80
C ILE A 22 10.69 -10.04 3.47
N ALA A 23 9.67 -9.18 3.51
CA ALA A 23 9.10 -8.53 2.33
C ALA A 23 10.14 -7.69 1.58
N THR A 24 11.03 -7.00 2.31
CA THR A 24 12.13 -6.22 1.75
C THR A 24 13.15 -7.13 1.06
N LEU A 25 13.55 -8.23 1.70
CA LEU A 25 14.47 -9.21 1.12
C LEU A 25 13.92 -9.86 -0.16
N LEU A 26 12.61 -10.09 -0.20
CA LEU A 26 11.90 -10.65 -1.36
C LEU A 26 11.54 -9.59 -2.42
N ASN A 27 11.94 -8.33 -2.22
CA ASN A 27 11.66 -7.21 -3.12
C ASN A 27 10.16 -7.08 -3.47
N THR A 28 9.27 -7.34 -2.50
CA THR A 28 7.82 -7.23 -2.75
C THR A 28 7.33 -5.79 -2.81
N ASN A 29 8.18 -4.82 -2.43
CA ASN A 29 7.87 -3.38 -2.35
C ASN A 29 6.60 -3.08 -1.53
N LEU A 30 6.41 -3.83 -0.43
CA LEU A 30 5.29 -3.63 0.49
C LEU A 30 5.73 -2.84 1.71
N ASN A 31 5.07 -1.71 1.95
CA ASN A 31 5.29 -0.90 3.14
C ASN A 31 4.62 -1.54 4.37
N ARG A 32 5.13 -1.26 5.58
CA ARG A 32 4.56 -1.77 6.86
C ARG A 32 3.03 -1.69 6.94
N THR A 33 2.44 -0.55 6.56
CA THR A 33 0.98 -0.35 6.59
C THR A 33 0.24 -1.29 5.63
N GLN A 34 0.78 -1.48 4.42
CA GLN A 34 0.19 -2.40 3.44
C GLN A 34 0.28 -3.84 3.94
N LEU A 35 1.41 -4.20 4.55
CA LEU A 35 1.63 -5.52 5.13
C LEU A 35 0.64 -5.82 6.27
N SER A 36 0.45 -4.88 7.20
CA SER A 36 -0.56 -4.98 8.25
C SER A 36 -1.96 -5.14 7.69
N PHE A 37 -2.31 -4.42 6.62
CA PHE A 37 -3.59 -4.58 5.96
C PHE A 37 -3.75 -5.96 5.31
N CYS A 38 -2.68 -6.48 4.68
CA CYS A 38 -2.67 -7.82 4.10
C CYS A 38 -2.90 -8.89 5.17
N VAL A 39 -2.23 -8.78 6.33
CA VAL A 39 -2.43 -9.68 7.46
C VAL A 39 -3.88 -9.65 7.91
N SER A 40 -4.47 -8.48 8.13
CA SER A 40 -5.89 -8.36 8.50
C SER A 40 -6.83 -8.98 7.47
N LEU A 41 -6.58 -8.79 6.17
CA LEU A 41 -7.41 -9.37 5.12
C LEU A 41 -7.32 -10.90 5.09
N ILE A 42 -6.10 -11.44 5.24
CA ILE A 42 -5.88 -12.89 5.29
C ILE A 42 -6.53 -13.49 6.53
N GLU A 43 -6.45 -12.83 7.69
CA GLU A 43 -7.16 -13.22 8.91
C GLU A 43 -8.68 -13.22 8.75
N ASN A 44 -9.22 -12.33 7.90
CA ASN A 44 -10.64 -12.29 7.53
C ASN A 44 -11.01 -13.33 6.44
N GLY A 45 -10.08 -14.20 6.02
CA GLY A 45 -10.34 -15.28 5.06
C GLY A 45 -10.19 -14.89 3.59
N VAL A 46 -9.58 -13.74 3.29
CA VAL A 46 -9.26 -13.37 1.90
C VAL A 46 -8.17 -14.29 1.36
N ASN A 47 -8.34 -14.76 0.12
CA ASN A 47 -7.36 -15.61 -0.54
C ASN A 47 -6.02 -14.85 -0.77
N PRO A 48 -4.89 -15.34 -0.24
CA PRO A 48 -3.60 -14.68 -0.36
C PRO A 48 -3.09 -14.59 -1.81
N GLU A 49 -3.43 -15.54 -2.69
CA GLU A 49 -3.03 -15.48 -4.11
C GLU A 49 -3.76 -14.38 -4.87
N ALA A 50 -5.06 -14.21 -4.58
CA ALA A 50 -5.85 -13.12 -5.14
C ALA A 50 -5.31 -11.77 -4.68
N LEU A 51 -5.00 -11.66 -3.39
CA LEU A 51 -4.42 -10.45 -2.80
C LEU A 51 -3.05 -10.11 -3.42
N ALA A 52 -2.17 -11.09 -3.60
CA ALA A 52 -0.87 -10.91 -4.25
C ALA A 52 -1.01 -10.41 -5.69
N SER A 53 -2.04 -10.89 -6.41
CA SER A 53 -2.31 -10.45 -7.79
C SER A 53 -2.78 -9.00 -7.83
N SER A 54 -3.64 -8.57 -6.90
CA SER A 54 -4.06 -7.17 -6.78
C SER A 54 -2.89 -6.24 -6.44
N ILE A 55 -1.98 -6.67 -5.55
CA ILE A 55 -0.77 -5.89 -5.19
C ILE A 55 0.14 -5.74 -6.41
N ARG A 56 0.42 -6.84 -7.13
CA ARG A 56 1.21 -6.78 -8.37
C ARG A 56 0.60 -5.81 -9.38
N LEU A 57 -0.72 -5.88 -9.58
CA LEU A 57 -1.41 -4.98 -10.50
C LEU A 57 -1.29 -3.51 -10.07
N GLN A 58 -1.42 -3.22 -8.78
CA GLN A 58 -1.26 -1.86 -8.26
C GLN A 58 0.14 -1.30 -8.53
N ASN A 59 1.18 -2.12 -8.36
CA ASN A 59 2.56 -1.70 -8.64
C ASN A 59 2.76 -1.40 -10.12
N VAL A 60 2.26 -2.26 -11.01
CA VAL A 60 2.30 -2.03 -12.46
C VAL A 60 1.55 -0.77 -12.85
N ILE A 61 0.36 -0.53 -12.30
CA ILE A 61 -0.41 0.69 -12.57
C ILE A 61 0.36 1.93 -12.11
N ARG A 62 1.03 1.86 -10.96
CA ARG A 62 1.85 2.97 -10.45
C ARG A 62 3.01 3.27 -11.41
N GLU A 63 3.75 2.25 -11.83
CA GLU A 63 4.84 2.40 -12.79
C GLU A 63 4.35 2.99 -14.13
N LEU A 64 3.20 2.54 -14.63
CA LEU A 64 2.61 3.09 -15.86
C LEU A 64 2.22 4.56 -15.72
N ARG A 65 1.66 4.97 -14.58
CA ARG A 65 1.32 6.38 -14.31
C ARG A 65 2.55 7.28 -14.22
N GLU A 66 3.67 6.76 -13.74
CA GLU A 66 4.94 7.48 -13.73
C GLU A 66 5.56 7.58 -15.12
N GLN A 67 5.44 6.52 -15.93
CA GLN A 67 5.95 6.49 -17.31
C GLN A 67 5.13 7.36 -18.27
N TYR A 68 3.81 7.46 -18.04
CA TYR A 68 2.88 8.23 -18.86
C TYR A 68 2.08 9.19 -17.97
N PRO A 69 2.69 10.32 -17.55
CA PRO A 69 1.97 11.34 -16.81
C PRO A 69 0.87 11.93 -17.70
N GLU A 70 -0.35 12.02 -17.19
CA GLU A 70 -1.46 12.70 -17.87
C GLU A 70 -1.02 14.13 -18.25
N PRO A 71 -1.27 14.57 -19.49
CA PRO A 71 -1.02 15.95 -19.88
C PRO A 71 -1.80 16.88 -18.95
N LEU A 72 -1.14 17.91 -18.42
CA LEU A 72 -1.83 19.00 -17.73
C LEU A 72 -2.80 19.61 -18.75
N GLU A 73 -4.10 19.46 -18.53
CA GLU A 73 -5.10 20.19 -19.31
C GLU A 73 -4.73 21.67 -19.22
N PRO A 74 -4.60 22.39 -20.35
CA PRO A 74 -4.37 23.82 -20.30
C PRO A 74 -5.58 24.41 -19.58
N GLU A 75 -5.34 25.05 -18.43
CA GLU A 75 -6.35 25.90 -17.82
C GLU A 75 -6.76 26.91 -18.89
N LEU A 76 -8.01 26.81 -19.34
CA LEU A 76 -8.64 27.79 -20.20
C LEU A 76 -8.63 29.09 -19.39
N GLY A 77 -7.57 29.87 -19.56
CA GLY A 77 -7.47 31.20 -18.97
C GLY A 77 -8.68 31.97 -19.45
N ASP A 78 -9.47 32.46 -18.50
CA ASP A 78 -10.57 33.37 -18.75
C ASP A 78 -9.99 34.62 -19.43
N GLU A 79 -9.92 34.62 -20.76
CA GLU A 79 -9.75 35.82 -21.55
C GLU A 79 -11.07 36.61 -21.43
N GLU A 80 -11.22 37.32 -20.30
CA GLU A 80 -12.22 38.38 -20.15
C GLU A 80 -11.99 39.39 -21.28
N GLY A 81 -12.91 39.34 -22.25
CA GLY A 81 -12.85 40.14 -23.46
C GLY A 81 -12.85 41.64 -23.17
N GLU A 82 -11.85 42.33 -23.71
CA GLU A 82 -11.95 43.76 -23.97
C GLU A 82 -12.96 43.98 -25.11
N ALA A 83 -14.04 44.71 -24.79
CA ALA A 83 -14.91 45.37 -25.76
C ALA A 83 -15.10 46.83 -25.35
#